data_AF-A0A8C7E6V4-F1
#
_entry.id   AF-A0A8C7E6V4-F1
#
_cell.length_a   1.000
_cell.length_b   1.000
_cell.length_c   1.000
_cell.angle_alpha   90.00
_cell.angle_beta   90.00
_cell.angle_gamma   90.00
#
_symmetry.space_group_name_H-M   'P 1'
#
loop_
_entity.id
_entity.type
_entity.pdbx_description
1 polymer ?
#
loop_
_entity_poly.entity_id
_entity_poly.type
_entity_poly.pdbx_seq_one_letter_code
_entity_poly.pdbx_strand_id
1 'polypeptide(L)'
;MATSSFLWGAGSAAYQVEGAWNRDGKGPSVLDTLSQRSAVSLRNPAEWPSWDSGSSSYDHLERDLDGLSALAVSHYRFSLAWARLLPNGTAPANLAAIRYDGVTVMGYTVWSLMDGFEWFRGYVRRGLFYVDFQSQDKKMIMKSSGLFYQKVIQDNESHQNRWKWCSESQASLC
;
A
#
# COMPACT_ATOMS: atom_id res chain seq x y z
N MET A 1 25.96 -2.47 24.91
CA MET A 1 25.59 -3.66 24.11
C MET A 1 24.55 -3.20 23.10
N ALA A 2 24.85 -3.23 21.80
CA ALA A 2 23.88 -2.88 20.77
C ALA A 2 22.83 -4.01 20.71
N THR A 3 21.66 -3.78 21.28
CA THR A 3 20.50 -4.67 21.09
C THR A 3 20.15 -4.62 19.62
N SER A 4 20.11 -5.78 18.95
CA SER A 4 19.79 -5.86 17.53
C SER A 4 18.50 -5.11 17.24
N SER A 5 18.54 -4.14 16.34
CA SER A 5 17.42 -3.31 15.91
C SER A 5 16.50 -4.08 14.95
N PHE A 6 16.13 -5.30 15.33
CA PHE A 6 15.26 -6.15 14.53
C PHE A 6 13.79 -5.85 14.86
N LEU A 7 13.00 -5.55 13.84
CA LEU A 7 11.60 -5.15 13.97
C LEU A 7 10.69 -6.28 13.51
N TRP A 8 9.81 -6.74 14.40
CA TRP A 8 8.74 -7.69 14.07
C TRP A 8 7.47 -6.93 13.67
N GLY A 9 6.84 -7.34 12.57
CA GLY A 9 5.65 -6.68 12.06
C GLY A 9 4.71 -7.60 11.30
N ALA A 10 3.46 -7.16 11.16
CA ALA A 10 2.46 -7.79 10.32
C ALA A 10 2.16 -6.91 9.09
N GLY A 11 1.56 -7.49 8.06
CA GLY A 11 1.25 -6.76 6.84
C GLY A 11 -0.08 -7.12 6.20
N SER A 12 -0.73 -6.15 5.57
CA SER A 12 -1.97 -6.35 4.81
C SER A 12 -2.01 -5.53 3.52
N ALA A 13 -3.01 -5.81 2.69
CA ALA A 13 -3.31 -5.03 1.49
C ALA A 13 -4.78 -4.65 1.47
N ALA A 14 -5.04 -3.38 1.13
CA ALA A 14 -6.35 -2.74 1.17
C ALA A 14 -7.47 -3.61 0.60
N TYR A 15 -7.31 -4.09 -0.63
CA TYR A 15 -8.35 -4.88 -1.30
C TYR A 15 -8.65 -6.22 -0.59
N GLN A 16 -7.66 -6.82 0.06
CA GLN A 16 -7.82 -8.12 0.72
C GLN A 16 -8.54 -8.00 2.05
N VAL A 17 -8.37 -6.88 2.77
CA VAL A 17 -8.82 -6.76 4.16
C VAL A 17 -9.92 -5.71 4.36
N GLU A 18 -9.90 -4.56 3.66
CA GLU A 18 -10.82 -3.45 3.92
C GLU A 18 -12.29 -3.82 3.65
N GLY A 19 -12.59 -4.33 2.44
CA GLY A 19 -13.95 -4.44 1.94
C GLY A 19 -14.54 -3.06 1.60
N ALA A 20 -15.84 -2.86 1.89
CA ALA A 20 -16.53 -1.58 1.76
C ALA A 20 -16.36 -0.92 0.38
N TRP A 21 -16.37 -1.73 -0.68
CA TRP A 21 -15.77 -1.39 -1.96
C TRP A 21 -16.38 -0.18 -2.69
N ASN A 22 -17.61 0.22 -2.35
CA ASN A 22 -18.33 1.34 -2.96
C ASN A 22 -18.77 2.42 -1.95
N ARG A 23 -18.25 2.39 -0.72
CA ARG A 23 -18.60 3.36 0.33
C ARG A 23 -17.68 4.57 0.33
N ASP A 24 -18.21 5.68 0.84
CA ASP A 24 -17.49 6.94 1.11
C ASP A 24 -16.73 7.51 -0.09
N GLY A 25 -17.36 7.40 -1.27
CA GLY A 25 -16.83 7.94 -2.51
C GLY A 25 -15.70 7.11 -3.14
N LYS A 26 -15.45 5.88 -2.66
CA LYS A 26 -14.50 4.96 -3.31
C LYS A 26 -14.94 4.65 -4.74
N GLY A 27 -14.04 4.85 -5.69
CA GLY A 27 -14.21 4.43 -7.08
C GLY A 27 -14.03 2.92 -7.29
N PRO A 28 -14.50 2.36 -8.42
CA PRO A 28 -14.23 0.98 -8.77
C PRO A 28 -12.75 0.80 -9.11
N SER A 29 -12.11 -0.19 -8.48
CA SER A 29 -10.75 -0.61 -8.80
C SER A 29 -10.75 -1.68 -9.90
N VAL A 30 -9.56 -1.98 -10.43
CA VAL A 30 -9.37 -3.09 -11.37
C VAL A 30 -9.83 -4.42 -10.76
N LEU A 31 -9.56 -4.64 -9.47
CA LEU A 31 -9.94 -5.87 -8.79
C LEU A 31 -11.45 -5.94 -8.56
N ASP A 32 -12.12 -4.83 -8.25
CA ASP A 32 -13.60 -4.78 -8.16
C ASP A 32 -14.23 -5.18 -9.51
N THR A 33 -13.69 -4.63 -10.60
CA THR A 33 -14.16 -4.93 -11.96
C THR A 33 -13.93 -6.41 -12.32
N LEU A 34 -12.81 -6.99 -11.88
CA LEU A 34 -12.52 -8.41 -12.08
C LEU A 34 -13.42 -9.30 -11.23
N SER A 35 -13.65 -8.96 -9.95
CA SER A 35 -14.55 -9.65 -9.02
C SER A 35 -15.97 -9.74 -9.58
N GLN A 36 -16.47 -8.64 -10.16
CA GLN A 36 -17.83 -8.59 -10.71
C GLN A 36 -17.96 -9.28 -12.07
N ARG A 37 -16.91 -9.25 -12.91
CA ARG A 37 -16.93 -9.91 -14.23
C ARG A 37 -16.71 -11.41 -14.15
N SER A 38 -15.89 -11.82 -13.21
CA SER A 38 -15.56 -13.22 -13.01
C SER A 38 -16.47 -13.70 -11.89
N ALA A 39 -17.49 -14.49 -12.20
CA ALA A 39 -18.24 -15.26 -11.19
C ALA A 39 -17.35 -16.34 -10.54
N VAL A 40 -16.06 -16.03 -10.31
CA VAL A 40 -15.04 -16.82 -9.62
C VAL A 40 -15.31 -16.69 -8.13
N SER A 41 -16.53 -17.05 -7.74
CA SER A 41 -16.77 -17.61 -6.42
C SER A 41 -16.20 -19.01 -6.47
N LEU A 42 -14.92 -19.16 -6.10
CA LEU A 42 -14.28 -20.48 -6.05
C LEU A 42 -14.97 -21.42 -5.03
N ARG A 43 -15.92 -20.90 -4.22
CA ARG A 43 -16.60 -21.61 -3.12
C ARG A 43 -18.04 -21.14 -2.93
N ASN A 44 -18.79 -21.91 -2.14
CA ASN A 44 -20.17 -21.64 -1.74
C ASN A 44 -20.26 -20.31 -0.94
N PRO A 45 -21.09 -19.34 -1.34
CA PRO A 45 -21.21 -18.03 -0.67
C PRO A 45 -21.76 -18.11 0.77
N ALA A 46 -22.33 -19.24 1.18
CA ALA A 46 -22.75 -19.46 2.57
C ALA A 46 -21.56 -19.71 3.54
N GLU A 47 -20.39 -20.08 3.04
CA GLU A 47 -19.20 -20.40 3.86
C GLU A 47 -18.13 -19.30 3.83
N TRP A 48 -18.06 -18.52 2.74
CA TRP A 48 -17.02 -17.52 2.55
C TRP A 48 -17.61 -16.21 2.01
N PRO A 49 -17.29 -15.06 2.63
CA PRO A 49 -17.77 -13.77 2.16
C PRO A 49 -17.22 -13.44 0.77
N SER A 50 -17.96 -12.62 0.02
CA SER A 50 -17.53 -12.14 -1.29
C SER A 50 -16.20 -11.38 -1.21
N TRP A 51 -15.41 -11.38 -2.30
CA TRP A 51 -14.19 -10.58 -2.39
C TRP A 51 -14.42 -9.08 -2.11
N ASP A 52 -15.63 -8.60 -2.36
CA ASP A 52 -16.07 -7.23 -2.14
C ASP A 52 -16.15 -6.85 -0.64
N SER A 53 -16.25 -7.87 0.23
CA SER A 53 -16.31 -7.71 1.70
C SER A 53 -14.93 -7.72 2.36
N GLY A 54 -13.90 -8.23 1.69
CA GLY A 54 -12.57 -8.44 2.27
C GLY A 54 -12.64 -9.19 3.61
N SER A 55 -11.89 -8.71 4.61
CA SER A 55 -12.00 -9.13 6.03
C SER A 55 -12.78 -8.10 6.87
N SER A 56 -13.45 -7.17 6.19
CA SER A 56 -14.25 -6.06 6.76
C SER A 56 -13.48 -5.14 7.71
N SER A 57 -12.17 -4.97 7.50
CA SER A 57 -11.32 -4.08 8.28
C SER A 57 -11.73 -2.60 8.20
N TYR A 58 -12.47 -2.20 7.16
CA TYR A 58 -12.95 -0.82 7.02
C TYR A 58 -13.89 -0.41 8.16
N ASP A 59 -14.75 -1.33 8.63
CA ASP A 59 -15.69 -1.08 9.73
C ASP A 59 -15.15 -1.55 11.10
N HIS A 60 -14.08 -2.35 11.09
CA HIS A 60 -13.61 -3.09 12.27
C HIS A 60 -12.12 -2.86 12.55
N LEU A 61 -11.66 -1.61 12.39
CA LEU A 61 -10.26 -1.25 12.64
C LEU A 61 -9.82 -1.63 14.06
N GLU A 62 -10.64 -1.35 15.08
CA GLU A 62 -10.31 -1.65 16.48
C GLU A 62 -10.01 -3.14 16.72
N ARG A 63 -10.80 -4.03 16.10
CA ARG A 63 -10.55 -5.48 16.16
C ARG A 63 -9.18 -5.84 15.61
N ASP A 64 -8.78 -5.21 14.51
CA ASP A 64 -7.49 -5.47 13.89
C ASP A 64 -6.34 -4.90 14.75
N LEU A 65 -6.55 -3.73 15.38
CA LEU A 65 -5.60 -3.15 16.34
C LEU A 65 -5.42 -4.03 17.58
N ASP A 66 -6.50 -4.60 18.11
CA ASP A 66 -6.45 -5.58 19.21
C ASP A 66 -5.61 -6.80 18.82
N GLY A 67 -5.77 -7.30 17.60
CA GLY A 67 -4.97 -8.41 17.07
C GLY A 67 -3.48 -8.06 16.95
N LEU A 68 -3.14 -6.86 16.46
CA LEU A 68 -1.76 -6.39 16.39
C LEU A 68 -1.14 -6.22 17.78
N SER A 69 -1.92 -5.70 18.72
CA SER A 69 -1.52 -5.54 20.12
C SER A 69 -1.26 -6.89 20.80
N ALA A 70 -2.15 -7.87 20.60
CA ALA A 70 -1.99 -9.23 21.11
C ALA A 70 -0.73 -9.93 20.58
N LEU A 71 -0.33 -9.63 19.34
CA LEU A 71 0.91 -10.13 18.75
C LEU A 71 2.17 -9.37 19.22
N ALA A 72 1.98 -8.24 19.92
CA ALA A 72 3.05 -7.33 20.35
C ALA A 72 4.00 -6.95 19.20
N VAL A 73 3.44 -6.72 18.00
CA VAL A 73 4.24 -6.30 16.85
C VAL A 73 4.76 -4.89 17.04
N SER A 74 5.97 -4.65 16.56
CA SER A 74 6.56 -3.31 16.59
C SER A 74 5.99 -2.39 15.52
N HIS A 75 5.58 -2.95 14.36
CA HIS A 75 5.13 -2.18 13.20
C HIS A 75 4.04 -2.94 12.42
N TYR A 76 3.17 -2.20 11.75
CA TYR A 76 2.17 -2.75 10.84
C TYR A 76 2.29 -2.09 9.46
N ARG A 77 2.47 -2.89 8.41
CA ARG A 77 2.54 -2.42 7.03
C ARG A 77 1.20 -2.65 6.34
N PHE A 78 0.56 -1.61 5.84
CA PHE A 78 -0.64 -1.76 5.02
C PHE A 78 -0.52 -0.95 3.72
N SER A 79 -1.29 -1.34 2.71
CA SER A 79 -1.44 -0.53 1.49
C SER A 79 -2.68 0.34 1.58
N LEU A 80 -2.69 1.50 0.94
CA LEU A 80 -3.89 2.31 0.77
C LEU A 80 -4.64 1.92 -0.51
N ALA A 81 -5.97 1.84 -0.46
CA ALA A 81 -6.77 1.67 -1.66
C ALA A 81 -6.68 2.92 -2.56
N TRP A 82 -6.01 2.81 -3.70
CA TRP A 82 -5.88 3.92 -4.65
C TRP A 82 -7.24 4.48 -5.07
N ALA A 83 -8.24 3.62 -5.27
CA ALA A 83 -9.58 4.04 -5.64
C ALA A 83 -10.34 4.77 -4.52
N ARG A 84 -9.87 4.73 -3.27
CA ARG A 84 -10.37 5.60 -2.19
C ARG A 84 -9.71 6.98 -2.23
N LEU A 85 -8.41 7.02 -2.50
CA LEU A 85 -7.63 8.26 -2.60
C LEU A 85 -7.93 9.03 -3.88
N LEU A 86 -8.07 8.35 -5.01
CA LEU A 86 -8.30 8.92 -6.33
C LEU A 86 -9.40 8.10 -7.02
N PRO A 87 -10.67 8.34 -6.68
CA PRO A 87 -11.81 7.55 -7.20
C PRO A 87 -11.86 7.48 -8.73
N ASN A 88 -11.46 8.56 -9.41
CA ASN A 88 -11.42 8.64 -10.88
C ASN A 88 -10.01 8.38 -11.45
N GLY A 89 -9.06 7.94 -10.62
CA GLY A 89 -7.66 7.72 -11.01
C GLY A 89 -6.84 8.99 -11.19
N THR A 90 -7.46 10.17 -11.14
CA THR A 90 -6.85 11.49 -11.31
C THR A 90 -7.19 12.43 -10.16
N ALA A 91 -6.38 13.48 -9.99
CA ALA A 91 -6.58 14.51 -8.98
C ALA A 91 -7.93 15.24 -9.14
N PRO A 92 -8.51 15.81 -8.06
CA PRO A 92 -7.93 15.96 -6.72
C PRO A 92 -8.01 14.68 -5.88
N ALA A 93 -6.97 14.44 -5.08
CA ALA A 93 -6.97 13.35 -4.11
C ALA A 93 -8.02 13.59 -3.02
N ASN A 94 -8.75 12.54 -2.66
CA ASN A 94 -9.53 12.45 -1.45
C ASN A 94 -8.57 12.35 -0.26
N LEU A 95 -8.24 13.51 0.30
CA LEU A 95 -7.34 13.66 1.44
C LEU A 95 -8.09 13.64 2.78
N ALA A 96 -9.34 13.15 2.82
CA ALA A 96 -10.18 13.18 4.02
C ALA A 96 -9.47 12.56 5.24
N ALA A 97 -8.83 11.41 5.06
CA ALA A 97 -8.08 10.72 6.13
C ALA A 97 -6.91 11.55 6.71
N ILE A 98 -6.25 12.35 5.87
CA ILE A 98 -5.14 13.21 6.33
C ILE A 98 -5.69 14.49 6.97
N ARG A 99 -6.75 15.06 6.39
CA ARG A 99 -7.28 16.37 6.79
C ARG A 99 -8.14 16.33 8.04
N TYR A 100 -8.89 15.25 8.26
CA TYR A 100 -9.90 15.18 9.32
C TYR A 100 -9.50 14.22 10.44
N ASP A 101 -8.85 13.10 10.13
CA ASP A 101 -8.53 12.07 11.12
C ASP A 101 -7.13 12.26 11.76
N GLY A 102 -6.40 13.31 11.35
CA GLY A 102 -5.09 13.66 11.94
C GLY A 102 -4.00 12.60 11.75
N VAL A 103 -4.16 11.69 10.79
CA VAL A 103 -3.26 10.55 10.59
C VAL A 103 -1.90 11.04 10.08
N THR A 104 -0.84 10.71 10.83
CA THR A 104 0.54 10.96 10.40
C THR A 104 0.99 9.90 9.40
N VAL A 105 1.14 10.29 8.12
CA VAL A 105 1.64 9.40 7.07
C VAL A 105 3.17 9.41 7.10
N MET A 106 3.77 8.30 7.54
CA MET A 106 5.22 8.19 7.72
C MET A 106 5.99 7.84 6.44
N GLY A 107 5.31 7.30 5.42
CA GLY A 107 5.95 6.94 4.15
C GLY A 107 5.00 6.31 3.15
N TYR A 108 5.44 6.26 1.90
CA TYR A 108 4.77 5.57 0.80
C TYR A 108 5.70 4.49 0.25
N THR A 109 5.20 3.26 0.13
CA THR A 109 5.94 2.17 -0.52
C THR A 109 5.22 1.73 -1.78
N VAL A 110 5.93 1.71 -2.91
CA VAL A 110 5.44 1.06 -4.12
C VAL A 110 5.19 -0.43 -3.86
N TRP A 111 4.20 -1.00 -4.54
CA TRP A 111 3.79 -2.39 -4.35
C TRP A 111 4.93 -3.40 -4.62
N SER A 112 5.68 -3.19 -5.70
CA SER A 112 6.82 -4.04 -6.05
C SER A 112 7.92 -3.27 -6.75
N LEU A 113 9.15 -3.54 -6.34
CA LEU A 113 10.34 -3.06 -7.03
C LEU A 113 10.42 -3.66 -8.45
N MET A 114 10.13 -4.96 -8.59
CA MET A 114 10.28 -5.69 -9.85
C MET A 114 8.94 -6.18 -10.38
N ASP A 115 8.88 -6.43 -11.69
CA ASP A 115 7.79 -7.20 -12.29
C ASP A 115 7.66 -8.56 -11.56
N GLY A 116 6.43 -9.01 -11.40
CA GLY A 116 6.10 -10.10 -10.48
C GLY A 116 5.17 -11.13 -11.10
N PHE A 117 4.77 -12.11 -10.28
CA PHE A 117 3.81 -13.14 -10.68
C PHE A 117 2.47 -12.91 -9.97
N GLU A 118 1.37 -12.94 -10.73
CA GLU A 118 0.00 -12.92 -10.21
C GLU A 118 -0.64 -14.29 -10.42
N TRP A 119 -1.22 -14.89 -9.36
CA TRP A 119 -1.72 -16.27 -9.32
C TRP A 119 -2.57 -16.69 -10.54
N PHE A 120 -3.44 -15.81 -11.04
CA PHE A 120 -4.34 -16.10 -12.17
C PHE A 120 -3.86 -15.53 -13.51
N ARG A 121 -2.77 -14.75 -13.53
CA ARG A 121 -2.31 -14.00 -14.71
C ARG A 121 -0.87 -14.30 -15.13
N GLY A 122 -0.15 -15.10 -14.35
CA GLY A 122 1.23 -15.41 -14.63
C GLY A 122 2.14 -14.20 -14.38
N TYR A 123 3.23 -14.11 -15.14
CA TYR A 123 4.18 -13.01 -15.02
C TYR A 123 3.56 -11.69 -15.52
N VAL A 124 3.43 -10.72 -14.63
CA VAL A 124 2.83 -9.42 -14.88
C VAL A 124 3.86 -8.30 -14.79
N ARG A 125 3.85 -7.42 -15.80
CA ARG A 125 4.83 -6.34 -15.95
C ARG A 125 4.42 -5.06 -15.21
N ARG A 126 4.16 -5.15 -13.90
CA ARG A 126 3.65 -4.05 -13.07
C ARG A 126 4.63 -3.44 -12.05
N GLY A 127 5.87 -3.94 -11.96
CA GLY A 127 6.89 -3.36 -11.08
C GLY A 127 7.58 -2.13 -11.66
N LEU A 128 8.51 -1.56 -10.89
CA LEU A 128 9.37 -0.44 -11.33
C LEU A 128 10.49 -0.89 -12.27
N PHE A 129 10.95 -2.14 -12.12
CA PHE A 129 11.99 -2.74 -12.93
C PHE A 129 11.46 -3.97 -13.68
N TYR A 130 11.91 -4.14 -14.92
CA TYR A 130 11.79 -5.37 -15.67
C TYR A 130 13.06 -6.21 -15.47
N VAL A 131 12.91 -7.52 -15.26
CA VAL A 131 14.02 -8.47 -15.20
C VAL A 131 14.18 -9.13 -16.56
N ASP A 132 15.36 -8.99 -17.17
CA ASP A 132 15.67 -9.68 -18.41
C ASP A 132 16.06 -11.14 -18.13
N PHE A 133 15.11 -12.06 -18.30
CA PHE A 133 15.35 -13.48 -18.10
C PHE A 133 16.31 -14.11 -19.11
N GLN A 134 16.55 -13.47 -20.27
CA GLN A 134 17.49 -13.97 -21.27
C GLN A 134 18.94 -13.65 -20.92
N SER A 135 19.16 -12.61 -20.10
CA SER A 135 20.49 -12.30 -19.58
C SER A 135 20.97 -13.37 -18.57
N GLN A 136 22.27 -13.66 -18.60
CA GLN A 136 22.90 -14.64 -17.73
C GLN A 136 22.82 -14.21 -16.25
N ASP A 137 22.89 -12.90 -15.99
CA ASP A 137 22.90 -12.26 -14.69
C ASP A 137 21.52 -11.77 -14.21
N LYS A 138 20.46 -11.98 -14.99
CA LYS A 138 19.10 -11.49 -14.69
C LYS A 138 19.07 -9.97 -14.49
N LYS A 139 19.69 -9.27 -15.44
CA LYS A 139 19.80 -7.81 -15.47
C LYS A 139 18.44 -7.13 -15.24
N MET A 140 18.42 -6.18 -14.30
CA MET A 140 17.28 -5.31 -14.06
C MET A 140 17.34 -4.08 -14.96
N ILE A 141 16.23 -3.80 -15.65
CA ILE A 141 16.06 -2.65 -16.52
C ILE A 141 14.98 -1.75 -15.90
N MET A 142 15.36 -0.53 -15.54
CA MET A 142 14.43 0.44 -14.97
C MET A 142 13.39 0.86 -16.02
N LYS A 143 12.11 0.82 -15.64
CA LYS A 143 10.99 1.21 -16.51
C LYS A 143 10.67 2.70 -16.35
N SER A 144 9.83 3.24 -17.23
CA SER A 144 9.34 4.62 -17.13
C SER A 144 8.65 4.90 -15.78
N SER A 145 7.94 3.93 -15.21
CA SER A 145 7.37 4.02 -13.86
C SER A 145 8.45 4.14 -12.78
N GLY A 146 9.58 3.45 -12.92
CA GLY A 146 10.74 3.57 -12.04
C GLY A 146 11.39 4.94 -12.10
N LEU A 147 11.58 5.49 -13.31
CA LEU A 147 12.09 6.84 -13.52
C LEU A 147 11.17 7.90 -12.92
N PHE A 148 9.86 7.76 -13.12
CA PHE A 148 8.87 8.64 -12.50
C PHE A 148 8.93 8.59 -10.98
N TYR A 149 8.97 7.39 -10.39
CA TYR A 149 9.04 7.23 -8.94
C TYR A 149 10.32 7.81 -8.35
N GLN A 150 11.46 7.63 -9.03
CA GLN A 150 12.73 8.26 -8.67
C GLN A 150 12.61 9.79 -8.65
N LYS A 151 11.96 10.38 -9.65
CA LYS A 151 11.74 11.83 -9.71
C LYS A 151 10.88 12.34 -8.55
N VAL A 152 9.79 11.63 -8.22
CA VAL A 152 8.93 11.96 -7.08
C VAL A 152 9.71 11.93 -5.76
N ILE A 153 10.57 10.93 -5.55
CA ILE A 153 11.42 10.86 -4.35
C ILE A 153 12.36 12.06 -4.29
N GLN A 154 13.07 12.36 -5.38
CA GLN A 154 14.01 13.49 -5.43
C GLN A 154 13.32 14.83 -5.15
N ASP A 155 12.14 15.04 -5.74
CA ASP A 155 11.38 16.27 -5.53
C ASP A 155 10.90 16.36 -4.07
N ASN A 156 10.41 15.26 -3.48
CA ASN A 156 9.98 15.24 -2.08
C ASN A 156 11.14 15.38 -1.07
N GLU A 157 12.31 14.81 -1.33
CA GLU A 157 13.50 15.00 -0.50
C GLU A 157 13.99 16.45 -0.55
N SER A 158 13.90 17.10 -1.71
CA SER A 158 14.18 18.54 -1.84
C SER A 158 13.21 19.40 -1.00
N HIS A 159 11.97 18.93 -0.81
CA HIS A 159 10.98 19.54 0.07
C HIS A 159 11.15 19.16 1.56
N GLN A 160 11.70 17.99 1.88
CA GLN A 160 12.03 17.60 3.26
C GLN A 160 13.24 18.38 3.80
N ASN A 161 14.17 18.83 2.95
CA ASN A 161 15.20 19.81 3.35
C ASN A 161 14.62 21.19 3.78
N ARG A 162 13.33 21.45 3.54
CA ARG A 162 12.58 22.61 4.10
C ARG A 162 11.89 22.32 5.42
N TRP A 163 11.67 21.06 5.76
CA TRP A 163 11.07 20.62 7.02
C TRP A 163 12.10 19.81 7.80
N LYS A 164 13.06 20.50 8.41
CA LYS A 164 13.98 19.87 9.36
C LYS A 164 13.16 19.35 10.55
N TRP A 165 13.12 18.04 10.73
CA TRP A 165 12.85 17.45 12.03
C TRP A 165 13.92 17.98 13.00
N CYS A 166 13.49 18.74 14.00
CA CYS A 166 14.36 19.15 15.09
C CYS A 166 14.65 17.88 15.92
N SER A 167 15.81 17.26 15.72
CA SER A 167 16.29 16.28 16.67
C SER A 167 16.82 17.02 17.91
N GLU A 168 16.65 16.41 19.07
CA GLU A 168 16.87 16.96 20.41
C GLU A 168 18.31 17.45 20.72
N SER A 169 19.23 17.45 19.75
CA SER A 169 20.63 17.85 19.96
C SER A 169 20.99 19.25 19.45
N GLN A 170 20.06 20.06 18.94
CA GLN A 170 20.33 21.44 18.48
C GLN A 170 19.29 22.47 18.93
N ALA A 171 18.94 22.49 20.22
CA ALA A 171 17.99 23.44 20.79
C ALA A 171 18.54 24.87 21.02
N SER A 172 19.78 25.20 20.63
CA SER A 172 20.42 26.47 20.99
C SER A 172 20.66 27.47 19.85
N LEU A 173 20.08 27.24 18.66
CA LEU A 173 20.19 28.17 17.52
C LEU A 173 18.87 28.42 16.77
N CYS A 174 17.73 28.29 17.45
CA CYS A 174 16.45 28.85 17.02
C CYS A 174 16.01 29.96 17.97
#